data_AF-D2VSX6-F1
#
_entry.id   AF-D2VSX6-F1
#
_cell.length_a   1.000
_cell.length_b   1.000
_cell.length_c   1.000
_cell.angle_alpha   90.00
_cell.angle_beta   90.00
_cell.angle_gamma   90.00
#
_symmetry.space_group_name_H-M   'P 1'
#
loop_
_entity.id
_entity.type
_entity.pdbx_description
1 polymer ?
#
loop_
_entity_poly.entity_id
_entity_poly.type
_entity_poly.pdbx_seq_one_letter_code
_entity_poly.pdbx_strand_id
1 'polypeptide(L)'
;MAAIMGDHVYIPDKKLGVVVLNLSNGARNEVMEQLVPQIEDGIGIVFASETEMILSRSGSLELWTRPSYDISEKWSLQVKREAAKERGYLFLFNMAYERSSELLYVLDCDIMRVSVIGKNTLDIIKTFGEDLNLTSICIDEEKGHLYCCYNNIVIYN
;
A
#
# COMPACT_ATOMS: atom_id res chain seq x y z
N MET A 1 6.81 -1.19 -2.95
CA MET A 1 7.31 -1.55 -1.59
C MET A 1 6.82 -2.93 -1.24
N ALA A 2 7.54 -3.67 -0.38
CA ALA A 2 7.09 -4.97 0.11
C ALA A 2 6.42 -4.85 1.49
N ALA A 3 5.56 -5.81 1.84
CA ALA A 3 5.03 -5.99 3.18
C ALA A 3 5.40 -7.39 3.70
N ILE A 4 5.56 -7.51 5.02
CA ILE A 4 5.85 -8.78 5.70
C ILE A 4 4.63 -9.15 6.54
N MET A 5 4.18 -10.39 6.43
CA MET A 5 3.15 -10.95 7.29
C MET A 5 3.55 -12.40 7.63
N GLY A 6 3.75 -12.65 8.93
CA GLY A 6 4.30 -13.92 9.41
C GLY A 6 5.67 -14.22 8.81
N ASP A 7 5.82 -15.41 8.23
CA ASP A 7 7.01 -15.90 7.53
C ASP A 7 6.97 -15.60 6.01
N HIS A 8 6.11 -14.69 5.56
CA HIS A 8 5.97 -14.38 4.13
C HIS A 8 6.25 -12.90 3.83
N VAL A 9 6.93 -12.65 2.71
CA VAL A 9 7.11 -11.32 2.12
C VAL A 9 6.24 -11.21 0.89
N TYR A 10 5.42 -10.16 0.83
CA TYR A 10 4.53 -9.85 -0.28
C TYR A 10 5.08 -8.65 -1.03
N ILE A 11 5.30 -8.81 -2.32
CA ILE A 11 5.96 -7.83 -3.18
C ILE A 11 5.02 -7.53 -4.35
N PRO A 12 4.42 -6.32 -4.43
CA PRO A 12 3.75 -5.86 -5.62
C PRO A 12 4.74 -5.82 -6.78
N ASP A 13 4.38 -6.48 -7.87
CA ASP A 13 5.13 -6.53 -9.10
C ASP A 13 4.26 -6.00 -10.24
N LYS A 14 4.87 -5.24 -11.15
CA LYS A 14 4.13 -4.60 -12.24
C LYS A 14 3.55 -5.61 -13.24
N LYS A 15 4.18 -6.78 -13.39
CA LYS A 15 3.83 -7.79 -14.39
C LYS A 15 3.17 -9.02 -13.78
N LEU A 16 3.58 -9.39 -12.57
CA LEU A 16 3.15 -10.62 -11.89
C LEU A 16 2.08 -10.36 -10.81
N GLY A 17 1.70 -9.10 -10.59
CA GLY A 17 0.73 -8.69 -9.59
C GLY A 17 1.31 -8.64 -8.19
N VAL A 18 1.19 -9.72 -7.44
CA VAL A 18 1.86 -9.85 -6.13
C VAL A 18 2.69 -11.12 -6.14
N VAL A 19 3.96 -10.98 -5.79
CA VAL A 19 4.90 -12.07 -5.57
C VAL A 19 4.96 -12.34 -4.07
N VAL A 20 4.77 -13.59 -3.67
CA VAL A 20 4.93 -14.02 -2.28
C VAL A 20 6.19 -14.85 -2.17
N LEU A 21 7.03 -14.53 -1.19
CA LEU A 21 8.24 -15.27 -0.84
C LEU A 21 8.11 -15.85 0.57
N ASN A 22 8.39 -17.14 0.73
CA ASN A 22 8.45 -17.79 2.05
C ASN A 22 9.86 -17.65 2.66
N LEU A 23 9.94 -17.11 3.88
CA LEU A 23 11.18 -16.84 4.61
C LEU A 23 11.69 -18.05 5.42
N SER A 24 10.83 -19.03 5.72
CA SER A 24 11.15 -20.16 6.60
C SER A 24 12.15 -21.16 5.98
N ASN A 25 12.31 -21.15 4.65
CA ASN A 25 13.16 -22.11 3.93
C ASN A 25 14.60 -21.59 3.63
N GLY A 26 14.96 -20.41 4.15
CA GLY A 26 16.35 -19.97 4.25
C GLY A 26 17.08 -19.57 2.97
N ALA A 27 16.41 -19.47 1.80
CA ALA A 27 16.87 -18.77 0.58
C ALA A 27 16.11 -19.19 -0.71
N ARG A 28 15.08 -20.05 -0.64
CA ARG A 28 14.37 -20.50 -1.85
C ARG A 28 13.08 -19.73 -2.03
N ASN A 29 13.13 -18.78 -2.96
CA ASN A 29 11.97 -18.05 -3.48
C ASN A 29 10.98 -19.04 -4.12
N GLU A 30 10.04 -19.56 -3.36
CA GLU A 30 8.85 -20.20 -3.93
C GLU A 30 7.84 -19.09 -4.22
N VAL A 31 7.74 -18.71 -5.50
CA VAL A 31 6.76 -17.72 -5.94
C VAL A 31 5.38 -18.38 -5.90
N MET A 32 4.55 -18.01 -4.93
CA MET A 32 3.19 -18.55 -4.80
C MET A 32 2.19 -17.76 -5.66
N GLU A 33 2.37 -17.76 -6.99
CA GLU A 33 1.56 -16.93 -7.93
C GLU A 33 0.05 -17.19 -7.82
N GLN A 34 -0.37 -18.40 -7.46
CA GLN A 34 -1.79 -18.78 -7.46
C GLN A 34 -2.58 -18.33 -6.22
N LEU A 35 -1.92 -17.76 -5.21
CA LEU A 35 -2.52 -17.49 -3.88
C LEU A 35 -2.72 -16.00 -3.60
N VAL A 36 -2.44 -15.13 -4.55
CA VAL A 36 -2.53 -13.68 -4.37
C VAL A 36 -3.17 -13.00 -5.59
N PRO A 37 -3.65 -11.75 -5.43
CA PRO A 37 -4.27 -11.01 -6.52
C PRO A 37 -3.36 -10.90 -7.74
N GLN A 38 -3.88 -11.40 -8.87
CA GLN A 38 -3.29 -11.22 -10.19
C GLN A 38 -3.72 -9.84 -10.71
N ILE A 39 -2.97 -8.82 -10.32
CA ILE A 39 -3.21 -7.42 -10.71
C ILE A 39 -2.13 -6.94 -11.68
N GLU A 40 -2.48 -6.01 -12.57
CA GLU A 40 -1.48 -5.28 -13.36
C GLU A 40 -1.04 -4.02 -12.62
N ASP A 41 0.24 -3.65 -12.78
CA ASP A 41 0.83 -2.42 -12.25
C ASP A 41 0.74 -2.25 -10.72
N GLY A 42 0.95 -3.32 -9.95
CA GLY A 42 1.07 -3.24 -8.49
C GLY A 42 2.25 -2.36 -8.04
N ILE A 43 2.03 -1.47 -7.07
CA ILE A 43 3.05 -0.51 -6.59
C ILE A 43 3.29 -0.64 -5.09
N GLY A 44 2.23 -0.68 -4.30
CA GLY A 44 2.29 -0.71 -2.85
C GLY A 44 1.35 -1.73 -2.24
N ILE A 45 1.69 -2.16 -1.04
CA ILE A 45 0.93 -3.12 -0.26
C ILE A 45 1.07 -2.77 1.22
N VAL A 46 -0.05 -2.88 1.95
CA VAL A 46 -0.07 -2.89 3.42
C VAL A 46 -1.10 -3.91 3.90
N PHE A 47 -0.88 -4.49 5.08
CA PHE A 47 -1.85 -5.37 5.73
C PHE A 47 -2.58 -4.58 6.83
N ALA A 48 -3.90 -4.55 6.73
CA ALA A 48 -4.73 -4.00 7.82
C ALA A 48 -4.89 -5.02 8.96
N SER A 49 -4.93 -6.30 8.59
CA SER A 49 -4.95 -7.44 9.49
C SER A 49 -4.39 -8.68 8.79
N GLU A 50 -4.39 -9.81 9.47
CA GLU A 50 -4.02 -11.12 8.90
C GLU A 50 -4.91 -11.56 7.73
N THR A 51 -6.11 -11.01 7.63
CA THR A 51 -7.12 -11.37 6.63
C THR A 51 -7.50 -10.22 5.71
N GLU A 52 -6.88 -9.05 5.86
CA GLU A 52 -7.19 -7.86 5.08
C GLU A 52 -5.91 -7.20 4.56
N MET A 53 -5.89 -6.97 3.25
CA MET A 53 -4.77 -6.39 2.52
C MET A 53 -5.27 -5.21 1.69
N ILE A 54 -4.50 -4.13 1.69
CA ILE A 54 -4.74 -2.99 0.81
C ILE A 54 -3.60 -2.94 -0.20
N LEU A 55 -3.97 -2.97 -1.48
CA LEU A 55 -3.06 -2.87 -2.61
C LEU A 55 -3.24 -1.52 -3.30
N SER A 56 -2.13 -0.86 -3.61
CA SER A 56 -2.10 0.24 -4.56
C SER A 56 -1.55 -0.24 -5.89
N ARG A 57 -2.20 0.22 -6.96
CA ARG A 57 -1.72 0.06 -8.33
C ARG A 57 -1.83 1.39 -9.06
N SER A 58 -1.32 1.44 -10.30
CA SER A 58 -1.45 2.64 -11.13
C SER A 58 -2.92 3.08 -11.23
N GLY A 59 -3.23 4.22 -10.61
CA GLY A 59 -4.56 4.82 -10.64
C GLY A 59 -5.64 4.15 -9.79
N SER A 60 -5.34 3.22 -8.87
CA SER A 60 -6.38 2.71 -7.96
C SER A 60 -5.87 2.18 -6.63
N LEU A 61 -6.78 2.13 -5.65
CA LEU A 61 -6.64 1.42 -4.38
C LEU A 61 -7.65 0.28 -4.30
N GLU A 62 -7.23 -0.84 -3.73
CA GLU A 62 -8.04 -2.05 -3.61
C GLU A 62 -7.92 -2.67 -2.22
N LEU A 63 -9.06 -2.99 -1.61
CA LEU A 63 -9.16 -3.75 -0.37
C LEU A 63 -9.51 -5.19 -0.71
N TRP A 64 -8.63 -6.09 -0.33
CA TRP A 64 -8.74 -7.52 -0.52
C TRP A 64 -8.89 -8.21 0.83
N THR A 65 -9.72 -9.25 0.87
CA THR A 65 -9.93 -10.05 2.07
C THR A 65 -9.76 -11.53 1.80
N ARG A 66 -9.39 -12.29 2.82
CA ARG A 66 -9.44 -13.76 2.81
C ARG A 66 -10.17 -14.28 4.06
N PRO A 67 -10.75 -15.50 4.03
CA PRO A 67 -11.54 -16.01 5.14
C PRO A 67 -10.75 -16.20 6.45
N SER A 68 -9.48 -16.61 6.34
CA SER A 68 -8.62 -16.90 7.49
C SER A 68 -7.14 -16.61 7.18
N TYR A 69 -6.26 -16.82 8.16
CA TYR A 69 -4.82 -16.68 7.99
C TYR A 69 -4.19 -17.79 7.11
N ASP A 70 -4.92 -18.87 6.80
CA ASP A 70 -4.44 -19.95 5.94
C ASP A 70 -4.01 -19.40 4.57
N ILE A 71 -2.73 -19.61 4.23
CA ILE A 71 -2.13 -19.09 3.00
C ILE A 71 -2.71 -19.76 1.75
N SER A 72 -3.29 -20.96 1.89
CA SER A 72 -3.92 -21.67 0.78
C SER A 72 -5.28 -21.08 0.37
N GLU A 73 -5.88 -20.24 1.23
CA GLU A 73 -7.12 -19.56 0.92
C GLU A 73 -6.90 -18.35 0.01
N LYS A 74 -7.83 -18.17 -0.93
CA LYS A 74 -7.74 -17.11 -1.94
C LYS A 74 -8.19 -15.76 -1.39
N TRP A 75 -7.45 -14.72 -1.76
CA TRP A 75 -7.88 -13.35 -1.62
C TRP A 75 -9.05 -13.04 -2.56
N SER A 76 -10.01 -12.26 -2.06
CA SER A 76 -11.18 -11.77 -2.78
C SER A 76 -11.23 -10.25 -2.69
N LEU A 77 -11.43 -9.58 -3.83
CA LEU A 77 -11.58 -8.13 -3.89
C LEU A 77 -12.91 -7.72 -3.25
N GLN A 78 -12.86 -6.84 -2.25
CA GLN A 78 -14.04 -6.29 -1.60
C GLN A 78 -14.38 -4.89 -2.10
N VAL A 79 -13.38 -4.01 -2.14
CA VAL A 79 -13.57 -2.61 -2.52
C VAL A 79 -12.48 -2.21 -3.49
N LYS A 80 -12.87 -1.52 -4.56
CA LYS A 80 -11.95 -0.87 -5.48
C LYS A 80 -12.34 0.60 -5.61
N ARG A 81 -11.33 1.47 -5.53
CA ARG A 81 -11.47 2.90 -5.81
C ARG A 81 -10.46 3.30 -6.87
N GLU A 82 -11.00 3.64 -8.04
CA GLU A 82 -10.23 4.26 -9.11
C GLU A 82 -9.97 5.73 -8.74
N ALA A 83 -8.75 6.16 -9.03
CA ALA A 83 -8.40 7.56 -9.06
C ALA A 83 -9.20 8.25 -10.16
N ALA A 84 -10.15 9.09 -9.80
CA ALA A 84 -10.60 10.06 -10.79
C ALA A 84 -9.38 10.92 -11.15
N LYS A 85 -9.08 11.08 -12.45
CA LYS A 85 -7.98 11.95 -12.93
C LYS A 85 -8.05 13.37 -12.37
N GLU A 86 -9.23 13.79 -11.89
CA GLU A 86 -9.50 15.09 -11.28
C GLU A 86 -9.37 15.11 -9.73
N ARG A 87 -9.17 13.96 -9.07
CA ARG A 87 -9.17 13.81 -7.60
C ARG A 87 -7.84 13.35 -6.98
N GLY A 88 -6.75 13.32 -7.75
CA GLY A 88 -5.39 13.35 -7.20
C GLY A 88 -4.84 12.01 -6.66
N TYR A 89 -4.95 10.94 -7.43
CA TYR A 89 -4.02 9.80 -7.27
C TYR A 89 -3.38 9.48 -8.61
N LEU A 90 -2.24 10.08 -8.89
CA LEU A 90 -1.42 9.66 -10.02
C LEU A 90 -0.05 9.32 -9.44
N PHE A 91 0.26 8.02 -9.51
CA PHE A 91 1.48 7.41 -9.00
C PHE A 91 1.60 7.34 -7.46
N LEU A 92 0.96 6.32 -6.88
CA LEU A 92 1.03 6.01 -5.46
C LEU A 92 2.37 5.35 -5.11
N PHE A 93 3.22 6.02 -4.33
CA PHE A 93 4.59 5.55 -4.11
C PHE A 93 4.80 4.92 -2.74
N ASN A 94 4.14 5.44 -1.71
CA ASN A 94 4.29 4.98 -0.33
C ASN A 94 2.93 4.88 0.39
N MET A 95 2.76 3.89 1.26
CA MET A 95 1.54 3.67 2.02
C MET A 95 1.89 3.24 3.44
N ALA A 96 1.12 3.74 4.41
CA ALA A 96 1.18 3.32 5.79
C ALA A 96 -0.24 3.21 6.34
N TYR A 97 -0.52 2.14 7.07
CA TYR A 97 -1.81 1.90 7.71
C TYR A 97 -1.65 2.09 9.22
N GLU A 98 -2.59 2.82 9.83
CA GLU A 98 -2.66 3.02 11.28
C GLU A 98 -3.85 2.23 11.84
N ARG A 99 -3.55 1.16 12.59
CA ARG A 99 -4.58 0.23 13.07
C ARG A 99 -5.52 0.85 14.09
N SER A 100 -5.05 1.77 14.93
CA SER A 100 -5.86 2.37 16.00
C SER A 100 -6.99 3.25 15.47
N SER A 101 -6.78 3.89 14.32
CA SER A 101 -7.73 4.81 13.70
C SER A 101 -8.42 4.22 12.45
N GLU A 102 -7.97 3.04 12.00
CA GLU A 102 -8.34 2.41 10.72
C GLU A 102 -8.12 3.32 9.50
N LEU A 103 -7.09 4.19 9.58
CA LEU A 103 -6.74 5.12 8.53
C LEU A 103 -5.56 4.62 7.71
N LEU A 104 -5.67 4.80 6.40
CA LEU A 104 -4.61 4.59 5.45
C LEU A 104 -4.05 5.96 5.04
N TYR A 105 -2.74 6.09 5.11
CA TYR A 105 -1.99 7.24 4.64
C TYR A 105 -1.30 6.84 3.35
N VAL A 106 -1.53 7.60 2.28
CA VAL A 106 -0.99 7.31 0.96
C VAL A 106 -0.27 8.54 0.45
N LEU A 107 1.00 8.36 0.11
CA LEU A 107 1.81 9.36 -0.57
C LEU A 107 1.61 9.22 -2.08
N ASP A 108 1.04 10.27 -2.67
CA ASP A 108 1.04 10.49 -4.12
C ASP A 108 2.31 11.25 -4.50
N CYS A 109 3.12 10.68 -5.39
CA CYS A 109 4.36 11.31 -5.82
C CYS A 109 4.24 12.18 -7.07
N ASP A 110 3.12 12.20 -7.80
CA ASP A 110 2.97 13.15 -8.90
C ASP A 110 2.58 14.53 -8.36
N ILE A 111 1.71 14.58 -7.36
CA ILE A 111 1.24 15.83 -6.74
C ILE A 111 1.89 16.11 -5.39
N MET A 112 2.73 15.19 -4.89
CA MET A 112 3.55 15.35 -3.70
C MET A 112 2.74 15.60 -2.42
N ARG A 113 1.62 14.90 -2.27
CA ARG A 113 0.70 15.05 -1.13
C ARG A 113 0.47 13.73 -0.42
N VAL A 114 0.14 13.81 0.86
CA VAL A 114 -0.36 12.68 1.62
C VAL A 114 -1.88 12.76 1.70
N SER A 115 -2.53 11.70 1.25
CA SER A 115 -3.97 11.49 1.39
C SER A 115 -4.24 10.59 2.59
N VAL A 116 -5.20 11.00 3.43
CA VAL A 116 -5.76 10.19 4.52
C VAL A 116 -7.05 9.57 4.02
N ILE A 117 -7.15 8.27 4.15
CA ILE A 117 -8.15 7.44 3.49
C ILE A 117 -8.79 6.52 4.52
N GLY A 118 -10.10 6.39 4.51
CA GLY A 118 -10.79 5.40 5.36
C GLY A 118 -10.64 4.00 4.78
N LYS A 119 -10.18 3.02 5.57
CA LYS A 119 -9.95 1.63 5.10
C LYS A 119 -11.13 1.02 4.35
N ASN A 120 -12.33 1.10 4.95
CA ASN A 120 -13.48 0.32 4.49
C ASN A 120 -14.10 0.85 3.19
N THR A 121 -13.95 2.15 2.91
CA THR A 121 -14.51 2.75 1.70
C THR A 121 -13.46 3.11 0.67
N LEU A 122 -12.20 3.21 1.09
CA LEU A 122 -11.07 3.73 0.32
C LEU A 122 -11.30 5.17 -0.20
N ASP A 123 -12.17 5.93 0.47
CA ASP A 123 -12.44 7.32 0.13
C ASP A 123 -11.47 8.26 0.85
N ILE A 124 -11.07 9.34 0.17
CA ILE A 124 -10.27 10.42 0.76
C ILE A 124 -11.10 11.11 1.85
N ILE A 125 -10.55 11.16 3.05
CA ILE A 125 -11.07 11.94 4.16
C ILE A 125 -10.47 13.34 4.15
N LYS A 126 -9.15 13.45 3.95
CA LYS A 126 -8.41 14.71 3.87
C LYS A 126 -7.08 14.53 3.16
N THR A 127 -6.46 15.62 2.73
CA THR A 127 -5.12 15.66 2.15
C THR A 127 -4.28 16.74 2.82
N PHE A 128 -2.96 16.58 2.82
CA PHE A 128 -2.01 17.60 3.31
C PHE A 128 -0.65 17.50 2.61
N GLY A 129 0.19 18.52 2.82
CA GLY A 129 1.56 18.55 2.30
C GLY A 129 1.71 19.23 0.93
N GLU A 130 0.92 20.27 0.66
CA GLU A 130 1.09 21.04 -0.59
C GLU A 130 2.54 21.55 -0.74
N ASP A 131 3.13 21.32 -1.92
CA ASP A 131 4.49 21.73 -2.31
C ASP A 131 5.65 21.14 -1.49
N LEU A 132 5.43 20.05 -0.74
CA LEU A 132 6.50 19.34 -0.06
C LEU A 132 7.01 18.21 -0.96
N ASN A 133 8.27 18.23 -1.39
CA ASN A 133 8.86 17.13 -2.16
C ASN A 133 9.02 15.86 -1.29
N LEU A 134 7.92 15.15 -1.05
CA LEU A 134 7.85 14.02 -0.15
C LEU A 134 8.27 12.72 -0.85
N THR A 135 9.07 11.90 -0.18
CA THR A 135 9.60 10.65 -0.75
C THR A 135 9.13 9.40 -0.02
N SER A 136 8.78 9.53 1.25
CA SER A 136 8.33 8.40 2.07
C SER A 136 7.54 8.89 3.27
N ILE A 137 6.71 8.01 3.81
CA ILE A 137 5.97 8.22 5.05
C ILE A 137 6.18 7.02 5.96
N CYS A 138 6.11 7.23 7.27
CA CYS A 138 6.02 6.16 8.25
C CYS A 138 5.17 6.61 9.44
N ILE A 139 4.58 5.64 10.15
CA ILE A 139 3.69 5.90 11.29
C ILE A 139 4.32 5.29 12.53
N ASP A 140 4.31 6.08 13.60
CA ASP A 140 4.48 5.59 14.97
C ASP A 140 3.09 5.40 15.57
N GLU A 141 2.56 4.18 15.47
CA GLU A 141 1.20 3.86 15.91
C GLU A 141 1.02 4.03 17.42
N GLU A 142 2.09 3.87 18.21
CA GLU A 142 2.03 4.05 19.67
C GLU A 142 1.78 5.52 20.05
N LYS A 143 2.34 6.45 19.26
CA LYS A 143 2.21 7.89 19.50
C LYS A 143 1.15 8.57 18.61
N GLY A 144 0.63 7.87 17.60
CA GLY A 144 -0.26 8.45 16.60
C GLY A 144 0.41 9.54 15.76
N HIS A 145 1.72 9.41 15.52
CA HIS A 145 2.49 10.37 14.75
C HIS A 145 2.79 9.83 13.36
N LEU A 146 2.53 10.66 12.34
CA LEU A 146 3.01 10.43 10.98
C LEU A 146 4.30 11.23 10.76
N TYR A 147 5.34 10.56 10.29
CA TYR A 147 6.57 11.18 9.83
C TYR A 147 6.60 11.14 8.31
N CYS A 148 7.02 12.24 7.70
CA CYS A 148 7.20 12.35 6.27
C CYS A 148 8.65 12.71 5.97
N CYS A 149 9.28 11.95 5.06
CA CYS A 149 10.58 12.28 4.53
C CYS A 149 10.41 13.30 3.40
N TYR A 150 11.09 14.44 3.51
CA TYR A 150 11.13 15.47 2.46
C TYR A 150 12.51 15.46 1.81
N ASN A 151 12.55 15.69 0.50
CA ASN A 151 13.78 15.80 -0.28
C ASN A 151 14.02 17.26 -0.68
N ASN A 152 15.00 17.90 -0.04
CA ASN A 152 15.46 19.25 -0.41
C ASN A 152 16.35 19.17 -1.65
N ILE A 153 15.77 18.97 -2.84
CA ILE A 153 16.49 19.30 -4.07
C ILE A 153 16.47 20.82 -4.19
N VAL A 154 17.56 21.46 -3.76
CA VAL A 154 17.82 22.86 -4.08
C VAL A 154 18.21 22.93 -5.55
N ILE A 155 17.29 23.36 -6.42
CA ILE A 155 17.62 23.69 -7.80
C ILE A 155 18.35 25.04 -7.77
N TYR A 156 19.66 25.04 -7.95
CA TYR A 156 20.37 26.26 -8.29
C TYR A 156 20.05 26.59 -9.76
N ASN A 157 19.36 27.71 -9.99
CA ASN A 157 19.22 28.31 -11.31
C ASN A 157 20.53 29.00 -11.72
#